data_AF-A0A954FMP9-F1
#
_entry.id   AF-A0A954FMP9-F1
#
_cell.length_a   1.000
_cell.length_b   1.000
_cell.length_c   1.000
_cell.angle_alpha   90.00
_cell.angle_beta   90.00
_cell.angle_gamma   90.00
#
_symmetry.space_group_name_H-M   'P 1'
#
loop_
_entity.id
_entity.type
_entity.pdbx_description
1 polymer ?
#
loop_
_entity_poly.entity_id
_entity_poly.type
_entity_poly.pdbx_seq_one_letter_code
_entity_poly.pdbx_strand_id
1 'polypeptide(L)'
;EVEGVFVLNHLTGVITGGVIYNQTGKFGYRFMHNVAADFQTSAKTPDPKFAIVSGTANLRDTGGVQPAYGVIYVGELSSGAVIAYGFARPNTRNLGAVMPLVKLDYFKFSESVGQ
;
A
#
# COMPACT_ATOMS: atom_id res chain seq x y z
N GLU A 1 17.28 -9.57 2.91
CA GLU A 1 15.97 -8.99 2.52
C GLU A 1 16.21 -7.82 1.57
N VAL A 2 15.20 -7.33 0.87
CA VAL A 2 15.32 -6.19 -0.06
C VAL A 2 14.43 -5.07 0.46
N GLU A 3 14.94 -3.85 0.48
CA GLU A 3 14.20 -2.69 0.98
C GLU A 3 13.32 -2.08 -0.12
N GLY A 4 12.09 -1.74 0.24
CA GLY A 4 11.16 -1.02 -0.61
C GLY A 4 10.78 0.31 0.00
N VAL A 5 10.72 1.35 -0.83
CA VAL A 5 10.25 2.68 -0.45
C VAL A 5 8.86 2.89 -1.03
N PHE A 6 7.94 3.38 -0.22
CA PHE A 6 6.58 3.70 -0.62
C PHE A 6 6.26 5.16 -0.28
N VAL A 7 5.62 5.84 -1.21
CA VAL A 7 5.25 7.26 -1.10
C VAL A 7 3.76 7.38 -1.39
N LEU A 8 3.05 8.03 -0.47
CA LEU A 8 1.63 8.34 -0.63
C LEU A 8 1.46 9.79 -1.08
N ASN A 9 0.79 9.99 -2.21
CA ASN A 9 0.33 11.31 -2.60
C ASN A 9 -0.95 11.64 -1.81
N HIS A 10 -0.83 12.54 -0.84
CA HIS A 10 -1.94 12.93 0.03
C HIS A 10 -3.08 13.64 -0.70
N LEU A 11 -2.84 14.25 -1.87
CA LEU A 11 -3.88 14.94 -2.65
C LEU A 11 -4.75 13.95 -3.44
N THR A 12 -4.14 12.91 -4.01
CA THR A 12 -4.85 11.96 -4.88
C THR A 12 -5.19 10.65 -4.19
N GLY A 13 -4.58 10.36 -3.04
CA GLY A 13 -4.66 9.05 -2.39
C GLY A 13 -4.02 7.93 -3.22
N VAL A 14 -3.13 8.27 -4.17
CA VAL A 14 -2.35 7.28 -4.91
C VAL A 14 -1.05 7.01 -4.16
N ILE A 15 -0.79 5.74 -3.87
CA ILE A 15 0.48 5.26 -3.34
C ILE A 15 1.31 4.68 -4.47
N THR A 16 2.60 5.00 -4.48
CA THR A 16 3.59 4.45 -5.41
C THR A 16 4.75 3.88 -4.62
N GLY A 17 5.25 2.72 -5.03
CA GLY A 17 6.38 2.04 -4.41
C GLY A 17 7.49 1.70 -5.38
N GLY A 18 8.71 1.59 -4.87
CA GLY A 18 9.89 1.18 -5.61
C GLY A 18 10.78 0.26 -4.78
N VAL A 19 11.26 -0.83 -5.37
CA VAL A 19 12.27 -1.71 -4.77
C VAL A 19 13.49 -1.76 -5.68
N ILE A 20 14.68 -1.71 -5.07
CA ILE A 20 15.96 -1.81 -5.77
C ILE A 20 16.13 -3.22 -6.33
N TYR A 21 16.53 -3.29 -7.60
CA TYR A 21 17.02 -4.51 -8.21
C TYR A 21 18.51 -4.65 -7.95
N ASN A 22 18.88 -5.62 -7.11
CA ASN A 22 20.24 -5.78 -6.61
C ASN A 22 21.29 -5.95 -7.71
N GLN A 23 20.93 -6.46 -8.90
CA GLN A 23 21.89 -6.63 -9.98
C GLN A 23 22.32 -5.30 -10.62
N THR A 24 21.45 -4.30 -10.64
CA THR A 24 21.73 -3.01 -11.29
C THR A 24 21.85 -1.84 -10.31
N GLY A 25 21.45 -2.03 -9.06
CA GLY A 25 21.40 -0.96 -8.05
C GLY A 25 20.38 0.14 -8.38
N LYS A 26 19.43 -0.12 -9.29
CA LYS A 26 18.37 0.82 -9.69
C LYS A 26 17.02 0.29 -9.25
N PHE A 27 16.01 1.17 -9.17
CA PHE A 27 14.62 0.74 -9.01
C PHE A 27 14.22 -0.15 -10.19
N GLY A 28 13.94 -1.43 -9.91
CA GLY A 28 13.55 -2.40 -10.93
C GLY A 28 12.11 -2.90 -10.76
N TYR A 29 11.56 -2.76 -9.56
CA TYR A 29 10.20 -3.20 -9.25
C TYR A 29 9.39 -2.00 -8.79
N ARG A 30 8.16 -1.88 -9.29
CA ARG A 30 7.28 -0.76 -9.01
C ARG A 30 5.96 -1.25 -8.46
N PHE A 31 5.37 -0.46 -7.59
CA PHE A 31 4.04 -0.69 -7.05
C PHE A 31 3.19 0.55 -7.23
N MET A 32 1.89 0.37 -7.45
CA MET A 32 0.95 1.49 -7.49
C MET A 32 -0.42 1.03 -7.01
N HIS A 33 -1.09 1.86 -6.23
CA HIS A 33 -2.47 1.60 -5.78
C HIS A 33 -3.21 2.91 -5.49
N ASN A 34 -4.54 2.91 -5.64
CA ASN A 34 -5.37 4.05 -5.25
C ASN A 34 -6.07 3.72 -3.93
N VAL A 35 -5.51 4.18 -2.82
CA VAL A 35 -6.06 3.92 -1.48
C VAL A 35 -7.30 4.79 -1.20
N ALA A 36 -7.40 5.97 -1.81
CA ALA A 36 -8.60 6.82 -1.69
C ALA A 36 -9.86 6.10 -2.19
N ALA A 37 -9.74 5.31 -3.26
CA ALA A 37 -10.84 4.49 -3.76
C ALA A 37 -11.29 3.44 -2.73
N ASP A 38 -10.34 2.80 -2.03
CA ASP A 38 -10.65 1.78 -1.03
C ASP A 38 -11.29 2.35 0.25
N PHE A 39 -10.96 3.60 0.60
CA PHE A 39 -11.61 4.36 1.65
C PHE A 39 -12.92 5.03 1.19
N GLN A 40 -13.25 4.98 -0.11
CA GLN A 40 -14.43 5.61 -0.70
C GLN A 40 -14.48 7.13 -0.47
N THR A 41 -13.31 7.80 -0.45
CA THR A 41 -13.20 9.21 -0.03
C THR A 41 -13.95 10.18 -0.93
N SER A 42 -13.94 9.97 -2.26
CA SER A 42 -14.63 10.86 -3.21
C SER A 42 -16.14 10.96 -2.97
N ALA A 43 -16.74 9.98 -2.30
CA ALA A 43 -18.17 9.99 -1.95
C ALA A 43 -18.46 10.39 -0.50
N LYS A 44 -17.46 10.31 0.40
CA LYS A 44 -17.68 10.39 1.86
C LYS A 44 -16.85 11.45 2.59
N THR A 45 -15.78 11.94 1.98
CA THR A 45 -14.77 12.76 2.66
C THR A 45 -14.21 13.82 1.71
N PRO A 46 -14.69 15.08 1.76
CA PRO A 46 -14.32 16.14 0.81
C PRO A 46 -12.83 16.57 0.79
N ASP A 47 -12.03 16.18 1.78
CA ASP A 47 -10.58 16.46 1.85
C ASP A 47 -9.92 15.41 2.78
N PRO A 48 -9.63 14.20 2.27
CA PRO A 48 -9.12 13.12 3.10
C PRO A 48 -7.69 13.43 3.55
N LYS A 49 -7.40 13.12 4.82
CA LYS A 49 -6.05 13.24 5.38
C LYS A 49 -5.50 11.84 5.58
N PHE A 50 -4.26 11.62 5.19
CA PHE A 50 -3.67 10.28 5.23
C PHE A 50 -2.44 10.21 6.12
N ALA A 51 -2.30 9.08 6.80
CA ALA A 51 -1.07 8.63 7.43
C ALA A 51 -0.62 7.31 6.79
N ILE A 52 0.68 7.10 6.67
CA ILE A 52 1.26 5.87 6.14
C ILE A 52 2.38 5.38 7.06
N VAL A 53 2.41 4.08 7.31
CA VAL A 53 3.49 3.42 8.05
C VAL A 53 3.75 2.04 7.46
N SER A 54 5.01 1.60 7.50
CA SER A 54 5.40 0.25 7.12
C SER A 54 5.51 -0.64 8.35
N GLY A 55 5.31 -1.94 8.16
CA GLY A 55 5.62 -2.96 9.16
C GLY A 55 6.01 -4.26 8.50
N THR A 56 6.24 -5.28 9.33
CA THR A 56 6.60 -6.61 8.88
C THR A 56 5.47 -7.59 9.18
N ALA A 57 5.21 -8.51 8.26
CA ALA A 57 4.31 -9.64 8.50
C ALA A 57 4.75 -10.84 7.67
N ASN A 58 4.82 -12.00 8.33
CA ASN A 58 5.09 -13.27 7.66
C ASN A 58 3.79 -13.88 7.13
N LEU A 59 3.29 -13.33 6.02
CA LEU A 59 2.05 -13.78 5.42
C LEU A 59 2.25 -15.10 4.69
N ARG A 60 1.29 -16.01 4.80
CA ARG A 60 1.31 -17.28 4.08
C ARG A 60 1.05 -17.04 2.60
N ASP A 61 1.74 -17.80 1.75
CA ASP A 61 1.42 -17.86 0.33
C ASP A 61 -0.02 -18.36 0.15
N THR A 62 -0.81 -17.61 -0.62
CA THR A 62 -2.18 -17.95 -0.95
C THR A 62 -2.35 -17.73 -2.45
N GLY A 63 -2.70 -18.77 -3.19
CA GLY A 63 -2.93 -18.66 -4.64
C GLY A 63 -1.66 -18.57 -5.50
N GLY A 64 -0.48 -18.96 -4.98
CA GLY A 64 0.77 -19.04 -5.74
C GLY A 64 1.47 -17.70 -5.94
N VAL A 65 1.01 -16.66 -5.25
CA VAL A 65 1.68 -15.35 -5.20
C VAL A 65 2.33 -15.24 -3.84
N GLN A 66 3.65 -15.38 -3.81
CA GLN A 66 4.41 -15.20 -2.58
C GLN A 66 4.33 -13.72 -2.13
N PRO A 67 3.75 -13.43 -0.96
CA PRO A 67 3.75 -12.08 -0.41
C PRO A 67 5.17 -11.68 0.02
N ALA A 68 5.46 -10.38 -0.05
CA ALA A 68 6.64 -9.82 0.58
C ALA A 68 6.52 -9.89 2.12
N TYR A 69 7.66 -9.83 2.80
CA TYR A 69 7.71 -9.79 4.28
C TYR A 69 7.27 -8.43 4.87
N GLY A 70 6.90 -7.46 4.01
CA GLY A 70 6.47 -6.12 4.39
C GLY A 70 4.97 -5.94 4.23
N VAL A 71 4.40 -5.09 5.08
CA VAL A 71 3.01 -4.62 5.02
C VAL A 71 3.02 -3.09 5.06
N ILE A 72 2.12 -2.49 4.29
CA ILE A 72 1.87 -1.05 4.32
C ILE A 72 0.53 -0.80 5.00
N TYR A 73 0.52 -0.01 6.06
CA TYR A 73 -0.69 0.44 6.72
C TYR A 73 -0.97 1.88 6.31
N VAL A 74 -2.17 2.13 5.83
CA VAL A 74 -2.64 3.49 5.53
C VAL A 74 -3.81 3.79 6.43
N GLY A 75 -3.74 4.90 7.15
CA GLY A 75 -4.88 5.49 7.85
C GLY A 75 -5.46 6.62 7.03
N GLU A 76 -6.78 6.64 6.85
CA GLU A 76 -7.50 7.83 6.40
C GLU A 76 -8.14 8.46 7.64
N LEU A 77 -7.60 9.61 8.03
CA LEU A 77 -7.78 10.21 9.33
C LEU A 77 -9.14 10.90 9.50
N SER A 78 -9.79 11.30 8.41
CA SER A 78 -11.10 11.95 8.46
C SER A 78 -12.23 10.92 8.60
N SER A 79 -12.14 9.77 7.94
CA SER A 79 -13.09 8.64 8.11
C SER A 79 -12.83 7.81 9.35
N GLY A 80 -11.68 7.97 10.01
CA GLY A 80 -11.34 7.25 11.22
C GLY A 80 -11.01 5.79 10.96
N ALA A 81 -10.38 5.45 9.82
CA ALA A 81 -10.17 4.07 9.44
C ALA A 81 -8.75 3.76 8.93
N VAL A 82 -8.35 2.49 9.04
CA VAL A 82 -7.06 1.97 8.60
C VAL A 82 -7.28 0.78 7.66
N ILE A 83 -6.48 0.70 6.60
CA ILE A 83 -6.37 -0.47 5.72
C ILE A 83 -4.93 -0.97 5.74
N ALA A 84 -4.77 -2.28 5.89
CA ALA A 84 -3.50 -2.97 5.70
C ALA A 84 -3.38 -3.48 4.26
N TYR A 85 -2.20 -3.31 3.66
CA TYR A 85 -1.90 -3.71 2.30
C TYR A 85 -0.66 -4.60 2.25
N GLY A 86 -0.80 -5.75 1.60
CA GLY A 86 0.31 -6.61 1.21
C GLY A 86 0.75 -6.30 -0.22
N PHE A 87 1.92 -6.78 -0.59
CA PHE A 87 2.44 -6.68 -1.95
C PHE A 87 3.24 -7.91 -2.30
N ALA A 88 3.27 -8.25 -3.59
CA ALA A 88 3.98 -9.42 -4.07
C ALA A 88 5.49 -9.27 -3.84
N ARG A 89 6.15 -10.37 -3.48
CA ARG A 89 7.61 -10.41 -3.39
C ARG A 89 8.23 -10.14 -4.76
N PRO A 90 9.16 -9.17 -4.86
CA PRO A 90 9.91 -8.94 -6.09
C PRO A 90 10.63 -10.20 -6.58
N ASN A 91 10.51 -10.48 -7.88
CA ASN A 91 11.20 -11.60 -8.53
C ASN A 91 11.46 -11.25 -10.01
N THR A 92 12.37 -11.95 -10.66
CA THR A 92 12.78 -11.62 -12.04
C THR A 92 11.62 -11.62 -13.06
N ARG A 93 10.51 -12.32 -12.80
CA ARG A 93 9.34 -12.31 -13.69
C ARG A 93 8.57 -10.99 -13.65
N ASN A 94 8.67 -10.23 -12.57
CA ASN A 94 7.96 -8.95 -12.40
C ASN A 94 8.88 -7.73 -12.51
N LEU A 95 10.10 -7.90 -13.01
CA LEU A 95 11.03 -6.80 -13.29
C LEU A 95 10.43 -5.86 -14.35
N GLY A 96 10.43 -4.55 -14.06
CA GLY A 96 9.90 -3.52 -14.95
C GLY A 96 8.38 -3.38 -14.93
N ALA A 97 7.65 -4.35 -14.38
CA ALA A 97 6.20 -4.29 -14.22
C ALA A 97 5.80 -3.36 -13.05
N VAL A 98 4.61 -2.75 -13.17
CA VAL A 98 3.93 -2.08 -12.05
C VAL A 98 2.97 -3.07 -11.43
N MET A 99 3.23 -3.46 -10.19
CA MET A 99 2.41 -4.41 -9.45
C MET A 99 1.39 -3.69 -8.55
N PRO A 100 0.21 -4.28 -8.32
CA PRO A 100 -0.76 -3.72 -7.40
C PRO A 100 -0.35 -3.96 -5.93
N LEU A 101 -0.97 -3.20 -5.04
CA LEU A 101 -1.09 -3.58 -3.64
C LEU A 101 -2.37 -4.41 -3.45
N VAL A 102 -2.36 -5.31 -2.47
CA VAL A 102 -3.51 -6.16 -2.16
C VAL A 102 -4.00 -5.79 -0.77
N LYS A 103 -5.29 -5.44 -0.67
CA LYS A 103 -5.95 -5.19 0.61
C LYS A 103 -5.97 -6.49 1.43
N LEU A 104 -5.42 -6.43 2.64
CA LEU A 104 -5.37 -7.56 3.58
C LEU A 104 -6.54 -7.50 4.55
N ASP A 105 -6.71 -6.34 5.20
CA ASP A 105 -7.74 -6.16 6.22
C ASP A 105 -8.05 -4.67 6.45
N TYR A 106 -9.11 -4.39 7.22
CA TYR A 106 -9.62 -3.07 7.52
C TYR A 106 -10.18 -2.99 8.94
N PHE A 107 -9.91 -1.89 9.65
CA PHE A 107 -10.60 -1.57 10.89
C PHE A 107 -10.88 -0.06 11.02
N LYS A 108 -11.88 0.29 11.85
CA LYS A 108 -12.16 1.66 12.26
C LYS A 108 -11.55 1.94 13.64
N PHE A 109 -10.94 3.11 13.80
CA PHE A 109 -10.46 3.64 15.08
C PHE A 109 -11.28 4.82 15.58
N SER A 110 -12.08 5.46 14.73
CA SER A 110 -13.12 6.40 15.14
C SER A 110 -14.33 6.31 14.22
N GLU A 111 -15.46 6.86 14.68
CA GLU A 111 -16.53 7.22 13.76
C GLU A 111 -16.05 8.37 12.86
N SER A 112 -16.52 8.43 11.61
CA SER A 112 -16.16 9.56 10.75
C SER A 112 -16.72 10.82 11.38
N VAL A 113 -15.91 11.87 11.47
CA VAL A 113 -16.40 13.17 11.92
C VAL A 113 -17.31 13.69 10.81
N GLY A 114 -18.61 13.46 10.94
CA GLY A 114 -19.61 14.04 10.06
C GLY A 114 -19.42 15.56 10.08
N GLN A 115 -19.05 16.13 8.94
CA GLN A 115 -19.23 17.56 8.69
C GLN A 115 -20.66 17.79 8.22
#